data_AF-A0ABD0NRK8-F1
#
_entry.id   AF-A0ABD0NRK8-F1
#
_cell.length_a   1.000
_cell.length_b   1.000
_cell.length_c   1.000
_cell.angle_alpha   90.00
_cell.angle_beta   90.00
_cell.angle_gamma   90.00
#
_symmetry.space_group_name_H-M   'P 1'
#
loop_
_entity.id
_entity.type
_entity.pdbx_description
1 polymer ?
#
loop_
_entity_poly.entity_id
_entity_poly.type
_entity_poly.pdbx_seq_one_letter_code
_entity_poly.pdbx_strand_id
1 'polypeptide(L)'
;MAAVDVNYKFIYASVGTQERVSDAGLFAHLDLCKEMDQGQLNFPPPEPLPSSDIMMPYMFVGDEACPLRPDLMKPYPNKQMDHSQQ
;
A
#
# COMPACT_ATOMS: atom_id res chain seq x y z
N MET A 1 7.55 -8.26 -6.64
CA MET A 1 6.52 -7.66 -5.77
C MET A 1 5.20 -8.39 -6.01
N ALA A 2 4.39 -8.57 -4.97
CA ALA A 2 3.08 -9.21 -5.10
C ALA A 2 2.04 -8.45 -4.26
N ALA A 3 0.79 -8.44 -4.71
CA ALA A 3 -0.36 -7.99 -3.94
C ALA A 3 -1.23 -9.19 -3.59
N VAL A 4 -1.75 -9.19 -2.37
CA VAL A 4 -2.46 -10.31 -1.76
C VAL A 4 -3.77 -9.80 -1.17
N ASP A 5 -4.84 -10.56 -1.35
CA ASP A 5 -6.14 -10.23 -0.76
C ASP A 5 -6.24 -10.64 0.72
N VAL A 6 -7.38 -10.34 1.34
CA VAL A 6 -7.67 -10.70 2.75
C VAL A 6 -7.73 -12.21 3.01
N ASN A 7 -7.82 -13.04 1.95
CA ASN A 7 -7.86 -14.49 2.01
C ASN A 7 -6.49 -15.13 1.72
N TYR A 8 -5.41 -14.35 1.76
CA TYR A 8 -4.05 -14.79 1.44
C TYR A 8 -3.87 -15.30 0.00
N LYS A 9 -4.70 -14.83 -0.95
CA LYS A 9 -4.58 -15.16 -2.37
C LYS A 9 -3.81 -14.08 -3.10
N PHE A 10 -2.80 -14.50 -3.87
CA PHE A 10 -2.12 -13.60 -4.81
C PHE A 10 -3.09 -13.12 -5.88
N ILE A 11 -3.34 -11.81 -5.92
CA ILE A 11 -4.18 -11.16 -6.95
C ILE A 11 -3.32 -10.47 -8.01
N TYR A 12 -2.05 -10.21 -7.69
CA TYR A 12 -1.07 -9.66 -8.60
C TYR A 12 0.32 -10.14 -8.20
N ALA A 13 1.15 -10.47 -9.19
CA ALA A 13 2.56 -10.77 -8.98
C ALA A 13 3.35 -10.20 -10.16
N SER A 14 4.44 -9.52 -9.84
CA SER A 14 5.43 -9.07 -10.82
C SER A 14 6.83 -9.50 -10.37
N VAL A 15 7.53 -10.13 -11.30
CA VAL A 15 8.91 -10.60 -11.12
C VAL A 15 9.83 -9.50 -11.65
N GLY A 16 10.62 -8.90 -10.77
CA GLY A 16 11.61 -7.91 -11.15
C GLY A 16 12.78 -8.54 -11.92
N THR A 17 13.44 -7.75 -12.77
CA THR A 17 14.71 -8.11 -13.39
C THR A 17 15.87 -7.83 -12.42
N GLN A 18 17.02 -8.45 -12.64
CA GLN A 18 18.20 -8.36 -11.77
C GLN A 18 18.94 -7.03 -11.96
N GLU A 19 18.32 -5.93 -11.54
CA GLU A 19 18.96 -4.61 -11.46
C GLU A 19 18.81 -4.03 -10.05
N ARG A 20 19.77 -3.19 -9.64
CA ARG A 20 19.82 -2.53 -8.32
C ARG A 20 18.75 -1.45 -8.18
N VAL A 21 17.48 -1.81 -8.36
CA VAL A 21 16.35 -0.92 -8.13
C VAL A 21 15.88 -1.14 -6.70
N SER A 22 15.68 -0.05 -5.94
CA SER A 22 15.06 -0.14 -4.61
C SER A 22 13.63 -0.66 -4.73
N ASP A 23 13.07 -1.23 -3.67
CA ASP A 23 11.67 -1.71 -3.68
C ASP A 23 10.69 -0.59 -4.06
N ALA A 24 10.94 0.64 -3.60
CA ALA A 24 10.20 1.84 -4.00
C ALA A 24 10.30 2.13 -5.50
N GLY A 25 11.50 2.00 -6.08
CA GLY A 25 11.73 2.18 -7.50
C GLY A 25 11.11 1.07 -8.33
N LEU A 26 11.12 -0.17 -7.85
CA LEU A 26 10.46 -1.30 -8.50
C LEU A 26 8.95 -1.05 -8.53
N PHE A 27 8.35 -0.69 -7.39
CA PHE A 27 6.94 -0.37 -7.28
C PHE A 27 6.51 0.71 -8.29
N ALA A 28 7.28 1.80 -8.40
CA ALA A 28 6.98 2.90 -9.31
C ALA A 28 6.96 2.49 -10.80
N HIS A 29 7.63 1.40 -11.18
CA HIS A 29 7.64 0.87 -12.55
C HIS A 29 6.63 -0.25 -12.79
N LEU A 30 5.86 -0.66 -11.78
CA LEU A 30 4.85 -1.71 -11.94
C LEU A 30 3.62 -1.16 -12.67
N ASP A 31 3.06 -1.98 -13.56
CA ASP A 31 1.74 -1.71 -14.15
C ASP A 31 0.68 -1.50 -13.08
N LEU A 32 0.78 -2.21 -11.94
CA LEU A 32 -0.06 -1.97 -10.77
C LEU A 32 -0.04 -0.50 -10.32
N CYS A 33 1.15 0.12 -10.19
CA CYS A 33 1.28 1.51 -9.78
C CYS A 33 0.69 2.47 -10.83
N LYS A 34 0.85 2.14 -12.11
CA LYS A 34 0.25 2.93 -13.21
C LYS A 34 -1.28 2.88 -13.18
N GLU A 35 -1.87 1.71 -12.98
CA GLU A 35 -3.33 1.57 -12.87
C GLU A 35 -3.87 2.24 -11.60
N MET A 36 -3.10 2.25 -10.52
CA MET A 36 -3.38 3.04 -9.31
C MET A 36 -3.40 4.54 -9.62
N ASP A 37 -2.37 5.06 -10.31
CA ASP A 37 -2.27 6.47 -10.70
C ASP A 37 -3.43 6.92 -11.61
N GLN A 38 -3.95 6.01 -12.43
CA GLN A 38 -5.08 6.26 -13.32
C GLN A 38 -6.45 6.03 -12.65
N GLY A 39 -6.49 5.50 -11.43
CA GLY A 39 -7.74 5.18 -10.73
C GLY A 39 -8.51 3.99 -11.31
N GLN A 40 -7.83 3.10 -12.03
CA GLN A 40 -8.44 2.03 -12.84
C GLN A 40 -8.57 0.69 -12.09
N LEU A 41 -8.06 0.61 -10.86
CA LEU A 41 -8.16 -0.60 -10.03
C LEU A 41 -9.57 -0.92 -9.52
N ASN A 42 -10.57 -0.08 -9.83
CA ASN A 42 -11.98 -0.31 -9.49
C ASN A 42 -12.19 -0.72 -8.01
N PHE A 43 -11.61 0.04 -7.10
CA PHE A 43 -11.84 -0.17 -5.67
C PHE A 43 -13.34 -0.10 -5.35
N PRO A 44 -13.83 -0.91 -4.40
CA PRO A 44 -15.19 -0.75 -3.89
C PRO A 44 -15.39 0.66 -3.31
N PRO A 45 -16.64 1.15 -3.29
CA PRO A 45 -16.94 2.41 -2.62
C PRO A 45 -16.56 2.33 -1.13
N PRO A 46 -16.20 3.46 -0.48
CA PRO A 46 -15.88 3.48 0.94
C PRO A 46 -16.97 2.88 1.82
N GLU A 47 -16.57 2.14 2.85
CA GLU A 47 -17.46 1.50 3.83
C GLU A 47 -17.18 2.00 5.25
N PRO A 48 -18.20 2.06 6.13
CA PRO A 48 -17.99 2.48 7.51
C PRO A 48 -17.12 1.49 8.27
N LEU A 49 -16.22 1.99 9.12
CA LEU A 49 -15.43 1.14 10.02
C LEU A 49 -16.36 0.39 11.01
N PRO A 50 -15.96 -0.81 11.47
CA PRO A 50 -16.70 -1.50 12.53
C PRO A 50 -16.89 -0.57 13.72
N SER A 51 -18.13 -0.44 14.21
CA SER A 51 -18.51 0.41 15.35
C SER A 51 -18.30 1.93 15.16
N SER A 52 -18.22 2.42 13.92
CA SER A 52 -18.07 3.85 13.63
C SER A 52 -18.83 4.28 12.37
N ASP A 53 -19.27 5.54 12.33
CA ASP A 53 -19.83 6.17 11.11
C ASP A 53 -18.74 6.73 10.19
N ILE A 54 -17.46 6.51 10.51
CA ILE A 54 -16.33 6.95 9.70
C ILE A 54 -16.24 6.06 8.45
N MET A 55 -16.55 6.65 7.29
CA MET A 55 -16.37 6.04 5.97
C MET A 55 -14.89 5.89 5.66
N MET A 56 -14.44 4.66 5.42
CA MET A 56 -13.06 4.34 5.12
C MET A 56 -12.93 3.81 3.68
N PRO A 57 -12.05 4.40 2.85
CA PRO A 57 -11.77 3.85 1.53
C PRO A 57 -10.94 2.56 1.64
N TYR A 58 -11.08 1.70 0.62
CA TYR A 58 -10.20 0.55 0.45
C TYR A 58 -8.85 1.01 -0.12
N MET A 59 -7.77 0.45 0.42
CA MET A 59 -6.40 0.77 0.04
C MET A 59 -5.50 -0.44 0.25
N PHE A 60 -4.37 -0.48 -0.44
CA PHE A 60 -3.32 -1.45 -0.16
C PHE A 60 -2.55 -1.08 1.10
N VAL A 61 -1.95 -2.10 1.73
CA VAL A 61 -0.97 -1.91 2.80
C VAL A 61 0.37 -2.38 2.27
N GLY A 62 1.31 -1.45 2.16
CA GLY A 62 2.68 -1.69 1.72
C GLY A 62 3.65 -1.83 2.89
N ASP A 63 4.91 -2.10 2.59
CA ASP A 63 6.00 -2.02 3.55
C ASP A 63 6.48 -0.57 3.76
N GLU A 64 7.53 -0.39 4.57
CA GLU A 64 8.10 0.94 4.86
C GLU A 64 8.71 1.62 3.62
N ALA A 65 9.20 0.83 2.65
CA ALA A 65 9.81 1.31 1.42
C ALA A 65 8.76 1.83 0.42
N CYS A 66 7.50 1.44 0.57
CA CYS A 66 6.41 1.95 -0.24
C CYS A 66 6.17 3.46 -0.02
N PRO A 67 5.75 4.20 -1.06
CA PRO A 67 5.31 5.59 -0.90
C PRO A 67 3.96 5.65 -0.16
N LEU A 68 3.73 6.70 0.63
CA LEU A 68 2.42 6.97 1.22
C LEU A 68 1.52 7.62 0.16
N ARG A 69 0.34 7.04 -0.10
CA ARG A 69 -0.63 7.51 -1.11
C ARG A 69 -2.07 7.32 -0.60
N PRO A 70 -3.08 7.96 -1.22
CA PRO A 70 -4.50 7.76 -0.86
C PRO A 70 -4.98 6.30 -0.98
N ASP A 71 -4.32 5.52 -1.84
CA ASP A 71 -4.62 4.14 -2.21
C ASP A 71 -3.55 3.12 -1.71
N LEU A 72 -2.55 3.60 -0.97
CA LEU A 72 -1.47 2.80 -0.38
C LEU A 72 -1.03 3.36 0.98
N MET A 73 -1.40 2.66 2.04
CA MET A 73 -0.93 2.95 3.40
C MET A 73 0.39 2.22 3.66
N LYS A 74 1.27 2.84 4.44
CA LYS A 74 2.50 2.23 4.92
C LYS A 74 2.60 2.31 6.45
N PRO A 75 3.41 1.45 7.08
CA PRO A 75 3.61 1.49 8.52
C PRO A 75 4.16 2.85 8.95
N TYR A 76 3.75 3.30 10.13
CA TYR A 76 4.35 4.46 10.75
C TYR A 76 5.84 4.18 11.00
N PRO A 77 6.76 5.07 10.57
CA PRO A 77 8.19 4.84 10.75
C PRO A 77 8.52 4.84 12.24
N ASN A 78 9.00 3.71 12.77
CA ASN A 78 9.44 3.55 14.15
C ASN A 78 10.78 4.27 14.38
N LYS A 79 10.82 5.60 14.24
CA LYS A 79 11.91 6.40 14.80
C LYS A 79 11.65 6.48 16.30
N GLN A 80 12.51 5.84 17.09
CA GLN A 80 12.52 5.82 18.56
C GLN A 80 11.73 6.97 19.18
N MET A 81 10.49 6.68 19.59
CA MET A 81 9.76 7.57 20.48
C MET A 81 10.36 7.40 21.87
N ASP A 82 11.38 8.20 22.19
CA ASP A 82 11.82 8.37 23.58
C ASP A 82 10.65 9.00 24.34
N HIS A 83 9.93 8.19 25.11
CA HIS A 83 8.74 8.58 25.87
C HIS A 83 9.07 9.43 27.12
N SER A 84 10.16 10.17 27.13
CA SER A 84 10.64 10.91 28.31
C SER A 84 10.89 12.39 28.04
N GLN A 85 9.96 13.10 27.38
CA GLN A 85 9.77 14.55 27.56
C GLN A 85 8.29 14.92 27.36
N GLN A 86 7.53 14.90 28.46
CA GLN A 86 6.37 15.76 28.68
C GLN A 86 6.28 16.11 30.16
#